data_AF-A0A150WHB6-F1
#
_entry.id   AF-A0A150WHB6-F1
#
_cell.length_a   1.000
_cell.length_b   1.000
_cell.length_c   1.000
_cell.angle_alpha   90.00
_cell.angle_beta   90.00
_cell.angle_gamma   90.00
#
_symmetry.space_group_name_H-M   'P 1'
#
loop_
_entity.id
_entity.type
_entity.pdbx_description
1 polymer ?
#
loop_
_entity_poly.entity_id
_entity_poly.type
_entity_poly.pdbx_seq_one_letter_code
_entity_poly.pdbx_strand_id
1 'polypeptide(L)'
;MAPEMAVSYVVGWIPSAAVTGLHFYLHRKKVRSRPYQQLQKNLRKVNLVWRESRADMEPFAEGKEERDLALYEKNLLLMGTFFFFLSWAGFVFNLIILVSMHKLAVSRKEQKIFASPLTERDLEAKDIETILKEQT
;
A
#
# COMPACT_ATOMS: atom_id res chain seq x y z
N MET A 1 -14.38 -38.31 6.34
CA MET A 1 -13.35 -37.37 6.83
C MET A 1 -13.63 -37.13 8.30
N ALA A 2 -12.62 -37.25 9.15
CA ALA A 2 -12.78 -37.05 10.59
C ALA A 2 -13.20 -35.58 10.86
N PRO A 3 -14.29 -35.31 11.62
CA PRO A 3 -14.78 -33.95 11.86
C PRO A 3 -13.72 -33.01 12.45
N GLU A 4 -12.75 -33.54 13.20
CA GLU A 4 -11.60 -32.81 13.74
C GLU A 4 -10.72 -32.18 12.66
N MET A 5 -10.57 -32.86 11.52
CA MET A 5 -9.79 -32.38 10.36
C MET A 5 -10.52 -31.25 9.61
N ALA A 6 -11.85 -31.26 9.61
CA ALA A 6 -12.64 -30.18 9.02
C ALA A 6 -12.59 -28.93 9.90
N VAL A 7 -12.66 -29.09 11.22
CA VAL A 7 -12.55 -27.99 12.18
C VAL A 7 -11.17 -27.33 12.10
N SER A 8 -10.08 -28.12 12.07
CA SER A 8 -8.72 -27.58 12.01
C SER A 8 -8.46 -26.77 10.73
N TYR A 9 -9.08 -27.15 9.61
CA TYR A 9 -9.02 -26.40 8.36
C TYR A 9 -9.81 -25.08 8.43
N VAL A 10 -11.03 -25.08 8.98
CA VAL A 10 -11.85 -23.86 9.11
C VAL A 10 -11.22 -22.87 10.10
N VAL A 11 -10.54 -23.34 11.15
CA VAL A 11 -9.83 -22.46 12.09
C VAL A 11 -8.73 -21.64 11.40
N GLY A 12 -8.10 -22.17 10.34
CA GLY A 12 -7.08 -21.45 9.56
C GLY A 12 -7.63 -20.25 8.75
N TRP A 13 -8.95 -20.11 8.64
CA TRP A 13 -9.59 -18.96 8.01
C TRP A 13 -9.51 -17.69 8.85
N ILE A 14 -9.61 -17.84 10.18
CA ILE A 14 -9.56 -16.72 11.14
C ILE A 14 -8.24 -15.93 11.02
N PRO A 15 -7.05 -16.57 11.12
CA PRO A 15 -5.80 -15.83 11.01
C PRO A 15 -5.58 -15.28 9.58
N SER A 16 -6.04 -15.97 8.53
CA SER A 16 -5.99 -15.46 7.15
C SER A 16 -6.80 -14.17 6.97
N ALA A 17 -8.02 -14.14 7.52
CA ALA A 17 -8.87 -12.95 7.53
C ALA A 17 -8.24 -11.82 8.35
N ALA A 18 -7.64 -12.14 9.51
CA ALA A 18 -6.95 -11.17 10.35
C ALA A 18 -5.75 -10.51 9.62
N VAL A 19 -4.92 -11.30 8.93
CA VAL A 19 -3.79 -10.78 8.14
C VAL A 19 -4.26 -9.89 6.99
N THR A 20 -5.32 -10.30 6.29
CA THR A 20 -5.94 -9.47 5.24
C THR A 20 -6.46 -8.15 5.83
N GLY A 21 -7.15 -8.19 6.96
CA GLY A 21 -7.59 -7.00 7.69
C GLY A 21 -6.41 -6.10 8.08
N LEU A 22 -5.28 -6.68 8.47
CA LEU A 22 -4.06 -5.95 8.78
C LEU A 22 -3.46 -5.25 7.55
N HIS A 23 -3.46 -5.89 6.38
CA HIS A 23 -3.09 -5.23 5.11
C HIS A 23 -3.92 -3.97 4.87
N PHE A 24 -5.25 -4.08 4.97
CA PHE A 24 -6.16 -2.93 4.81
C PHE A 24 -5.90 -1.84 5.83
N TYR A 25 -5.71 -2.21 7.10
CA TYR A 25 -5.45 -1.26 8.17
C TYR A 25 -4.16 -0.48 7.92
N LEU A 26 -3.06 -1.17 7.59
CA LEU A 26 -1.77 -0.52 7.33
C LEU A 26 -1.83 0.41 6.11
N HIS A 27 -2.45 -0.03 5.02
CA HIS A 27 -2.65 0.79 3.84
C HIS A 27 -3.47 2.06 4.15
N ARG A 28 -4.64 1.91 4.77
CA ARG A 28 -5.49 3.05 5.15
C ARG A 28 -4.79 3.99 6.13
N LYS A 29 -4.02 3.44 7.08
CA LYS A 29 -3.21 4.23 8.00
C LYS A 29 -2.16 5.06 7.26
N LYS A 30 -1.48 4.49 6.26
CA LYS A 30 -0.50 5.20 5.42
C LYS A 30 -1.17 6.31 4.59
N VAL A 31 -2.24 6.02 3.88
CA VAL A 31 -2.95 6.99 3.02
C VAL A 31 -3.55 8.15 3.83
N ARG A 32 -4.03 7.88 5.05
CA ARG A 32 -4.55 8.92 5.96
C ARG A 32 -3.46 9.70 6.70
N SER A 33 -2.20 9.30 6.56
CA SER A 33 -1.10 9.96 7.27
C SER A 33 -0.85 11.36 6.71
N ARG A 34 -0.46 12.30 7.59
CA ARG A 34 -0.07 13.65 7.17
C ARG A 34 1.05 13.66 6.13
N PRO A 35 2.12 12.84 6.25
CA PRO A 35 3.17 12.73 5.23
C PRO A 35 2.64 12.40 3.83
N TYR A 36 1.74 11.43 3.73
CA TYR A 36 1.15 11.03 2.45
C TYR A 36 0.29 12.14 1.86
N GLN A 37 -0.57 12.76 2.67
CA GLN A 37 -1.41 13.87 2.22
C GLN A 37 -0.59 15.08 1.78
N GLN A 38 0.50 15.39 2.50
CA GLN A 38 1.39 16.49 2.16
C GLN A 38 2.15 16.22 0.85
N LEU A 39 2.62 14.98 0.66
CA LEU A 39 3.23 14.54 -0.60
C LEU A 39 2.26 14.76 -1.77
N GLN A 40 1.02 14.28 -1.65
CA GLN A 40 0.04 14.43 -2.73
C GLN A 40 -0.28 15.90 -3.01
N LYS A 41 -0.38 16.75 -1.98
CA LYS A 41 -0.58 18.20 -2.16
C LYS A 41 0.56 18.85 -2.93
N ASN A 42 1.81 18.54 -2.55
CA ASN A 42 2.99 19.09 -3.21
C ASN A 42 3.10 18.58 -4.66
N LEU A 43 2.95 17.27 -4.91
CA LEU A 43 3.02 16.70 -6.26
C LEU A 43 1.95 17.27 -7.20
N ARG A 44 0.74 17.54 -6.70
CA ARG A 44 -0.34 18.15 -7.51
C ARG A 44 0.05 19.53 -8.05
N LYS A 45 0.88 20.30 -7.34
CA LYS A 45 1.35 21.63 -7.81
C LYS A 45 2.18 21.55 -9.08
N VAL A 46 2.81 20.40 -9.33
CA VAL A 46 3.63 20.13 -10.52
C VAL A 46 2.94 19.13 -11.47
N ASN A 47 1.62 18.98 -11.38
CA ASN A 47 0.81 18.04 -12.16
C ASN A 47 1.27 16.57 -12.06
N LEU A 48 1.72 16.15 -10.88
CA LEU A 48 2.08 14.76 -10.58
C LEU A 48 1.21 14.18 -9.46
N VAL A 49 1.18 12.85 -9.36
CA VAL A 49 0.53 12.10 -8.29
C VAL A 49 1.37 10.89 -7.93
N TRP A 50 1.43 10.56 -6.63
CA TRP A 50 2.03 9.31 -6.18
C TRP A 50 1.03 8.16 -6.30
N ARG A 51 1.42 7.10 -7.02
CA ARG A 51 0.66 5.86 -7.18
C ARG A 51 1.15 4.86 -6.16
N GLU A 52 0.29 4.53 -5.21
CA GLU A 52 0.61 3.63 -4.12
C GLU A 52 0.75 2.19 -4.61
N SER A 53 -0.04 1.79 -5.62
CA SER A 53 0.04 0.42 -6.16
C SER A 53 1.35 0.11 -6.89
N ARG A 54 2.05 1.14 -7.39
CA ARG A 54 3.28 1.03 -8.17
C ARG A 54 4.51 1.59 -7.46
N ALA A 55 4.32 2.26 -6.31
CA ALA A 55 5.35 3.04 -5.64
C ALA A 55 6.08 4.00 -6.60
N ASP A 56 5.31 4.71 -7.44
CA ASP A 56 5.85 5.55 -8.50
C ASP A 56 5.03 6.84 -8.70
N MET A 57 5.60 7.81 -9.40
CA MET A 57 4.97 9.07 -9.75
C MET A 57 4.40 8.99 -11.18
N GLU A 58 3.18 9.45 -11.36
CA GLU A 58 2.53 9.54 -12.67
C GLU A 58 1.95 10.95 -12.91
N PRO A 59 1.71 11.35 -14.17
CA PRO A 59 1.00 12.58 -14.47
C PRO A 59 -0.38 12.60 -13.82
N PHE A 60 -0.65 13.69 -13.10
CA PHE A 60 -1.93 13.93 -12.47
C PHE A 60 -3.04 13.93 -13.52
N ALA A 61 -4.11 13.22 -13.21
CA ALA A 61 -5.38 13.35 -13.91
C ALA A 61 -6.48 13.11 -12.88
N GLU A 62 -7.58 13.83 -13.06
CA GLU A 62 -8.69 13.82 -12.12
C GLU A 62 -9.21 12.39 -11.90
N GLY A 63 -9.40 12.01 -10.63
CA GLY A 63 -9.83 10.68 -10.23
C GLY A 63 -8.79 9.55 -10.38
N LYS A 64 -7.59 9.78 -10.92
CA LYS A 64 -6.56 8.71 -11.02
C LYS A 64 -6.09 8.22 -9.65
N GLU A 65 -5.95 9.12 -8.68
CA GLU A 65 -5.53 8.77 -7.31
C GLU A 65 -6.56 7.84 -6.65
N GLU A 66 -7.83 8.26 -6.64
CA GLU A 66 -8.93 7.48 -6.05
C GLU A 66 -9.09 6.12 -6.72
N ARG A 67 -8.96 6.07 -8.06
CA ARG A 67 -8.96 4.81 -8.81
C ARG A 67 -7.76 3.92 -8.46
N ASP A 68 -6.59 4.49 -8.19
CA ASP A 68 -5.42 3.71 -7.74
C ASP A 68 -5.68 3.04 -6.40
N LEU A 69 -6.15 3.84 -5.43
CA LEU A 69 -6.44 3.37 -4.08
C LEU A 69 -7.53 2.29 -4.09
N ALA A 70 -8.60 2.51 -4.85
CA ALA A 70 -9.67 1.53 -5.02
C ALA A 70 -9.17 0.24 -5.70
N LEU A 71 -8.29 0.35 -6.69
CA LEU A 71 -7.69 -0.82 -7.36
C LEU A 71 -6.75 -1.58 -6.42
N TYR A 72 -5.97 -0.88 -5.60
CA TYR A 72 -5.13 -1.49 -4.58
C TYR A 72 -5.96 -2.23 -3.52
N GLU A 73 -7.00 -1.59 -2.97
CA GLU A 73 -7.93 -2.21 -2.02
C GLU A 73 -8.63 -3.43 -2.65
N LYS A 74 -9.08 -3.34 -3.90
CA LYS A 74 -9.67 -4.48 -4.62
C LYS A 74 -8.68 -5.63 -4.77
N ASN A 75 -7.42 -5.35 -5.12
CA ASN A 75 -6.39 -6.38 -5.26
C ASN A 75 -6.08 -7.05 -3.92
N LEU A 76 -6.02 -6.28 -2.82
CA LEU A 76 -5.87 -6.83 -1.48
C LEU A 76 -7.05 -7.74 -1.08
N LEU A 77 -8.28 -7.34 -1.42
CA LEU A 77 -9.46 -8.17 -1.16
C LEU A 77 -9.39 -9.49 -1.94
N LEU A 78 -9.12 -9.43 -3.23
CA LEU A 78 -9.01 -10.63 -4.09
C LEU A 78 -7.92 -11.58 -3.59
N MET A 79 -6.76 -11.04 -3.24
CA MET A 79 -5.64 -11.79 -2.67
C MET A 79 -6.04 -12.43 -1.33
N GLY A 80 -6.66 -11.66 -0.43
CA GLY A 80 -7.12 -12.15 0.86
C GLY A 80 -8.16 -13.25 0.75
N THR A 81 -9.13 -13.11 -0.16
CA THR A 81 -10.12 -14.15 -0.46
C THR A 81 -9.46 -15.41 -1.02
N PHE A 82 -8.48 -15.29 -1.91
CA PHE A 82 -7.73 -16.43 -2.42
C PHE A 82 -6.99 -17.19 -1.30
N PHE A 83 -6.29 -16.47 -0.42
CA PHE A 83 -5.59 -17.10 0.71
C PHE A 83 -6.54 -17.65 1.77
N PHE A 84 -7.72 -17.06 1.95
CA PHE A 84 -8.73 -17.60 2.85
C PHE A 84 -9.10 -19.05 2.49
N PHE A 85 -9.30 -19.36 1.22
CA PHE A 85 -9.58 -20.73 0.74
C PHE A 85 -8.38 -21.68 0.84
N LEU A 86 -7.18 -21.18 1.13
CA LEU A 86 -6.00 -22.01 1.35
C LEU A 86 -5.74 -22.28 2.84
N SER A 87 -6.61 -21.81 3.75
CA SER A 87 -6.53 -22.04 5.20
C SER A 87 -5.13 -21.69 5.75
N TRP A 88 -4.48 -22.59 6.48
CA TRP A 88 -3.16 -22.37 7.09
C TRP A 88 -2.05 -22.07 6.09
N ALA A 89 -2.05 -22.74 4.93
CA ALA A 89 -1.08 -22.43 3.88
C ALA A 89 -1.29 -21.00 3.38
N GLY A 90 -2.55 -20.62 3.16
CA GLY A 90 -2.93 -19.26 2.80
C GLY A 90 -2.51 -18.22 3.83
N PHE A 91 -2.72 -18.49 5.12
CA PHE A 91 -2.26 -17.62 6.20
C PHE A 91 -0.75 -17.36 6.13
N VAL A 92 0.06 -18.41 5.99
CA VAL A 92 1.52 -18.28 5.94
C VAL A 92 1.96 -17.46 4.74
N PHE A 93 1.42 -17.73 3.54
CA PHE A 93 1.73 -16.94 2.35
C PHE A 93 1.29 -15.48 2.48
N ASN A 94 0.09 -15.24 3.00
CA ASN A 94 -0.44 -13.90 3.23
C ASN A 94 0.46 -13.13 4.22
N LEU A 95 0.93 -13.79 5.27
CA LEU A 95 1.87 -13.18 6.24
C LEU A 95 3.21 -12.82 5.60
N ILE A 96 3.77 -13.70 4.75
CA ILE A 96 4.99 -13.43 4.00
C ILE A 96 4.81 -12.20 3.11
N ILE A 97 3.67 -12.11 2.41
CA ILE A 97 3.36 -10.97 1.55
C ILE A 97 3.20 -9.69 2.37
N LEU A 98 2.52 -9.74 3.51
CA LEU A 98 2.40 -8.61 4.43
C LEU A 98 3.77 -8.05 4.81
N VAL A 99 4.65 -8.93 5.30
CA VAL A 99 6.01 -8.54 5.70
C VAL A 99 6.79 -8.03 4.49
N SER A 100 6.69 -8.70 3.35
CA SER A 100 7.38 -8.30 2.13
C SER A 100 6.97 -6.89 1.71
N MET A 101 5.68 -6.62 1.53
CA MET A 101 5.19 -5.32 1.09
C MET A 101 5.52 -4.17 2.05
N HIS A 102 5.48 -4.41 3.36
CA HIS A 102 5.61 -3.33 4.35
C HIS A 102 7.01 -3.17 4.94
N LYS A 103 7.90 -4.15 4.77
CA LYS A 103 9.25 -4.12 5.35
C LYS A 103 10.37 -4.33 4.34
N LEU A 104 10.18 -5.18 3.33
CA LEU A 104 11.28 -5.63 2.47
C LEU A 104 11.24 -5.02 1.06
N ALA A 105 10.04 -4.88 0.50
CA ALA A 105 9.80 -4.42 -0.86
C ALA A 105 9.53 -2.90 -0.96
N VAL A 106 9.75 -2.15 0.14
CA VAL A 106 9.67 -0.69 0.09
C VAL A 106 10.75 -0.20 -0.85
N SER A 107 10.35 0.33 -2.01
CA SER A 107 11.27 0.77 -3.05
C SER A 107 12.24 1.81 -2.49
N ARG A 108 13.51 1.78 -2.95
CA ARG A 108 14.47 2.85 -2.62
C ARG A 108 13.93 4.23 -3.00
N LYS A 109 13.14 4.30 -4.08
CA LYS A 109 12.46 5.51 -4.52
C LYS A 109 11.42 5.98 -3.50
N GLU A 110 10.58 5.07 -3.01
CA GLU A 110 9.60 5.38 -1.97
C GLU A 110 10.29 5.87 -0.69
N GLN A 111 11.34 5.19 -0.24
CA GLN A 111 12.08 5.62 0.95
C GLN A 111 12.66 7.03 0.80
N LYS A 112 13.30 7.32 -0.34
CA LYS A 112 13.86 8.64 -0.64
C LYS A 112 12.78 9.73 -0.68
N ILE A 113 11.66 9.46 -1.36
CA ILE A 113 10.58 10.45 -1.53
C ILE A 113 9.91 10.71 -0.19
N PHE A 114 9.62 9.67 0.59
CA PHE A 114 8.95 9.84 1.89
C PHE A 114 9.85 10.47 2.97
N ALA A 115 11.18 10.31 2.86
CA ALA A 115 12.15 11.00 3.69
C ALA A 115 12.50 12.42 3.19
N SER A 116 11.96 12.83 2.04
CA SER A 116 12.24 14.15 1.47
C SER A 116 11.37 15.25 2.10
N PRO A 117 11.74 16.53 1.93
CA PRO A 117 10.92 17.66 2.38
C PRO A 117 9.49 17.69 1.76
N LEU A 118 9.23 16.90 0.71
CA LEU A 118 7.92 16.80 0.07
C LEU A 118 6.82 16.32 1.02
N THR A 119 7.17 15.60 2.09
CA THR A 119 6.20 15.06 3.07
C THR A 119 6.01 15.93 4.30
N GLU A 120 6.89 16.90 4.55
CA GLU A 120 6.94 17.62 5.83
C GLU A 120 6.21 18.95 5.80
N ARG A 121 6.36 19.69 4.70
CA ARG A 121 5.86 21.06 4.58
C ARG A 121 5.34 21.36 3.19
N ASP A 122 4.61 22.47 3.09
CA ASP A 122 4.16 22.99 1.82
C ASP A 122 5.32 23.64 1.07
N LEU A 123 5.52 23.27 -0.20
CA LEU A 123 6.64 23.74 -1.02
C LEU A 123 6.13 24.45 -2.28
N GLU A 124 6.94 25.35 -2.83
CA GLU A 124 6.68 25.94 -4.14
C GLU A 124 7.03 24.97 -5.27
N ALA A 125 6.41 25.16 -6.45
CA ALA A 125 6.60 24.28 -7.60
C ALA A 125 8.08 24.13 -8.02
N LYS A 126 8.87 25.20 -7.92
CA LYS A 126 10.30 25.19 -8.27
C LYS A 126 11.14 24.31 -7.34
N ASP A 127 10.86 24.37 -6.04
CA ASP A 127 11.55 23.55 -5.05
C ASP A 127 11.19 22.08 -5.22
N ILE A 128 9.93 21.80 -5.54
CA ILE A 128 9.44 20.44 -5.81
C ILE A 128 10.19 19.84 -7.01
N GLU A 129 10.25 20.55 -8.14
CA GLU A 129 10.98 20.07 -9.33
C GLU A 129 12.46 19.82 -9.04
N THR A 130 13.08 20.64 -8.19
CA THR A 130 14.50 20.48 -7.80
C THR A 130 14.69 19.20 -7.00
N ILE A 131 13.86 18.96 -5.98
CA ILE A 131 13.90 17.75 -5.17
C ILE A 131 13.66 16.50 -6.05
N LEU A 132 12.69 16.56 -6.96
CA LEU A 132 12.37 15.43 -7.83
C LEU A 132 13.53 15.06 -8.77
N LYS A 133 14.30 16.05 -9.26
CA LYS A 133 15.49 15.82 -10.08
C LYS A 133 16.63 15.17 -9.30
N GLU A 134 16.80 15.51 -8.03
CA GLU A 134 17.82 14.90 -7.15
C GLU A 134 17.48 13.46 -6.75
N GLN A 135 16.21 13.07 -6.85
CA GLN A 135 15.72 11.77 -6.42
C GLN A 135 15.45 10.76 -7.55
N THR A 136 15.53 11.21 -8.81
CA THR A 136 15.43 10.38 -10.02
C THR A 136 16.79 9.79 -10.36
#